data_AF-A0A7V7WKU6-F1
#
_entry.id   AF-A0A7V7WKU6-F1
#
_cell.length_a   1.000
_cell.length_b   1.000
_cell.length_c   1.000
_cell.angle_alpha   90.00
_cell.angle_beta   90.00
_cell.angle_gamma   90.00
#
_symmetry.space_group_name_H-M   'P 1'
#
loop_
_entity.id
_entity.type
_entity.pdbx_description
1 polymer ?
#
loop_
_entity_poly.entity_id
_entity_poly.type
_entity_poly.pdbx_seq_one_letter_code
_entity_poly.pdbx_strand_id
1 'polypeptide(L)'
;MSIATRRLLLALLLFLCGPGHSLAEPKLILAMLGSALEQTRQTPNYDPAYVKLAFPGGDVPIDRGVCTDVIVRAFRAAGIDLQVEVNRDMKKNFAAYPKIWGLARPDANIDHRRVPNLMKFFERKGKSLPSSDKPEDYLPGDVVAWRLPNGLYHIGLVSSIPSSDPKRMLVIHNIGRGTQAEDILFAFEILARYRYF
;
A
#
# COMPACT_ATOMS: atom_id res chain seq x y z
N MET A 1 -22.45 -62.96 30.80
CA MET A 1 -22.50 -61.81 31.72
C MET A 1 -22.18 -60.55 30.91
N SER A 2 -23.02 -59.54 31.06
CA SER A 2 -23.36 -58.53 30.05
C SER A 2 -22.33 -57.42 29.85
N ILE A 3 -22.16 -57.01 28.59
CA ILE A 3 -21.46 -55.81 28.11
C ILE A 3 -22.53 -54.71 27.93
N ALA A 4 -22.43 -53.59 28.67
CA ALA A 4 -23.12 -52.31 28.42
C ALA A 4 -22.75 -51.35 29.57
N THR A 5 -22.47 -50.04 29.44
CA THR A 5 -22.50 -49.09 28.33
C THR A 5 -21.79 -47.83 28.87
N ARG A 6 -20.74 -47.36 28.20
CA ARG A 6 -20.19 -46.00 28.42
C ARG A 6 -20.92 -45.04 27.46
N ARG A 7 -21.72 -44.13 28.02
CA ARG A 7 -22.30 -42.92 27.42
C ARG A 7 -22.36 -41.94 28.60
N LEU A 8 -22.10 -40.64 28.55
CA LEU A 8 -22.13 -39.63 27.51
C LEU A 8 -21.50 -38.39 28.17
N LEU A 9 -20.55 -37.69 27.53
CA LEU A 9 -20.33 -36.26 27.75
C LEU A 9 -19.45 -35.74 26.61
N LEU A 10 -20.12 -35.54 25.48
CA LEU A 10 -19.62 -34.76 24.35
C LEU A 10 -19.75 -33.28 24.75
N ALA A 11 -18.75 -32.76 25.46
CA ALA A 11 -18.66 -31.33 25.72
C ALA A 11 -18.04 -30.64 24.50
N LEU A 12 -18.89 -29.90 23.81
CA LEU A 12 -18.63 -29.06 22.66
C LEU A 12 -17.51 -28.04 22.95
N LEU A 13 -16.27 -28.33 22.52
CA LEU A 13 -15.22 -27.32 22.40
C LEU A 13 -15.56 -26.44 21.19
N LEU A 14 -16.39 -25.42 21.43
CA LEU A 14 -16.46 -24.24 20.58
C LEU A 14 -15.04 -23.65 20.53
N PHE A 15 -14.32 -23.96 19.47
CA PHE A 15 -13.13 -23.21 19.07
C PHE A 15 -13.59 -21.76 18.85
N LEU A 16 -13.33 -20.91 19.84
CA LEU A 16 -13.26 -19.47 19.65
C LEU A 16 -12.12 -19.19 18.66
N CYS A 17 -12.42 -19.28 17.37
CA CYS A 17 -11.64 -18.63 16.35
C CYS A 17 -11.95 -17.13 16.46
N GLY A 18 -11.38 -16.47 17.47
CA GLY A 18 -11.18 -15.04 17.40
C GLY A 18 -10.29 -14.73 16.19
N PRO A 19 -10.41 -13.56 15.55
CA PRO A 19 -9.49 -13.16 14.49
C PRO A 19 -8.09 -13.09 15.09
N GLY A 20 -7.33 -14.17 14.93
CA GLY A 20 -5.92 -14.20 15.25
C GLY A 20 -5.24 -13.29 14.25
N HIS A 21 -4.87 -12.09 14.69
CA HIS A 21 -3.91 -11.27 13.94
C HIS A 21 -2.65 -12.13 13.78
N SER A 22 -2.41 -12.57 12.56
CA SER A 22 -1.27 -13.44 12.26
C SER A 22 0.01 -12.68 12.59
N LEU A 23 0.95 -13.31 13.33
CA LEU A 23 2.27 -12.72 13.57
C LEU A 23 3.05 -12.41 12.27
N ALA A 24 2.57 -12.91 11.12
CA ALA A 24 3.08 -12.54 9.81
C ALA A 24 2.79 -11.07 9.44
N GLU A 25 1.63 -10.52 9.78
CA GLU A 25 1.24 -9.14 9.39
C GLU A 25 2.18 -8.07 9.97
N PRO A 26 2.52 -8.08 11.28
CA PRO A 26 3.51 -7.15 11.82
C PRO A 26 4.86 -7.22 11.11
N LYS A 27 5.33 -8.43 10.77
CA LYS A 27 6.62 -8.60 10.08
C LYS A 27 6.61 -8.00 8.67
N LEU A 28 5.50 -8.13 7.95
CA LEU A 28 5.35 -7.57 6.60
C LEU A 28 5.28 -6.04 6.63
N ILE A 29 4.53 -5.47 7.59
CA ILE A 29 4.48 -4.02 7.80
C ILE A 29 5.88 -3.48 8.12
N LEU A 30 6.64 -4.15 8.99
CA LEU A 30 8.00 -3.73 9.31
C LEU A 30 8.95 -3.77 8.10
N ALA A 31 8.87 -4.81 7.26
CA ALA A 31 9.65 -4.89 6.03
C ALA A 31 9.30 -3.75 5.05
N MET A 32 8.00 -3.46 4.91
CA MET A 32 7.50 -2.37 4.07
C MET A 32 8.00 -1.00 4.57
N LEU A 33 7.87 -0.72 5.87
CA LEU A 33 8.33 0.53 6.49
C LEU A 33 9.85 0.69 6.40
N GLY A 34 10.61 -0.39 6.65
CA GLY A 34 12.06 -0.38 6.54
C GLY A 34 12.53 -0.04 5.12
N SER A 35 11.90 -0.63 4.10
CA SER A 35 12.19 -0.33 2.70
C SER A 35 11.82 1.10 2.32
N ALA A 36 10.66 1.61 2.76
CA ALA A 36 10.28 3.00 2.52
C ALA A 36 11.28 3.98 3.16
N LEU A 37 11.72 3.70 4.38
CA LEU A 37 12.68 4.54 5.09
C LEU A 37 14.07 4.50 4.43
N GLU A 38 14.53 3.36 3.94
CA GLU A 38 15.80 3.26 3.20
C GLU A 38 15.79 4.13 1.95
N GLN A 39 14.65 4.21 1.25
CA GLN A 39 14.54 5.02 0.03
C GLN A 39 14.77 6.53 0.26
N THR A 40 14.57 7.05 1.48
CA THR A 40 14.88 8.47 1.78
C THR A 40 16.37 8.78 1.69
N ARG A 41 17.23 7.75 1.77
CA ARG A 41 18.69 7.86 1.61
C ARG A 41 19.15 7.60 0.18
N GLN A 42 18.38 6.81 -0.58
CA GLN A 42 18.83 6.26 -1.85
C GLN A 42 18.21 6.95 -3.06
N THR A 43 17.07 7.62 -2.91
CA THR A 43 16.29 8.19 -4.04
C THR A 43 16.24 9.72 -3.96
N PRO A 44 17.32 10.44 -4.30
CA PRO A 44 17.37 11.90 -4.22
C PRO A 44 16.62 12.60 -5.36
N ASN A 45 16.33 11.91 -6.46
CA ASN A 45 15.75 12.53 -7.65
C ASN A 45 14.26 12.20 -7.83
N TYR A 46 13.47 13.23 -8.13
CA TYR A 46 12.15 13.04 -8.72
C TYR A 46 12.28 12.91 -10.24
N ASP A 47 11.79 11.81 -10.81
CA ASP A 47 11.84 11.56 -12.26
C ASP A 47 10.54 10.88 -12.74
N PRO A 48 9.63 11.63 -13.41
CA PRO A 48 8.37 11.10 -13.92
C PRO A 48 8.49 10.45 -15.30
N ALA A 49 9.70 10.30 -15.86
CA ALA A 49 9.88 9.78 -17.20
C ALA A 49 9.29 8.35 -17.35
N TYR A 50 8.70 8.13 -18.52
CA TYR A 50 8.35 6.79 -18.96
C TYR A 50 9.64 6.08 -19.40
N VAL A 51 9.94 4.97 -18.74
CA VAL A 51 11.07 4.11 -19.06
C VAL A 51 10.58 2.68 -19.25
N LYS A 52 11.25 1.93 -20.13
CA LYS A 52 10.95 0.51 -20.31
C LYS A 52 11.46 -0.27 -19.11
N LEU A 53 10.59 -1.05 -18.49
CA LEU A 53 10.86 -1.87 -17.32
C LEU A 53 10.92 -3.35 -17.70
N ALA A 54 11.69 -4.11 -16.92
CA ALA A 54 11.56 -5.56 -16.90
C ALA A 54 10.17 -5.96 -16.37
N PHE A 55 9.77 -7.21 -16.61
CA PHE A 55 8.56 -7.79 -16.04
C PHE A 55 8.74 -9.30 -15.88
N PRO A 56 8.46 -9.90 -14.70
CA PRO A 56 8.10 -9.24 -13.43
C PRO A 56 9.30 -8.55 -12.76
N GLY A 57 9.07 -7.83 -11.66
CA GLY A 57 10.13 -7.22 -10.84
C GLY A 57 10.83 -6.02 -11.47
N GLY A 58 10.24 -5.39 -12.47
CA GLY A 58 10.76 -4.15 -13.04
C GLY A 58 10.70 -2.99 -12.07
N ASP A 59 11.71 -2.13 -12.13
CA ASP A 59 11.79 -0.89 -11.36
C ASP A 59 12.61 0.15 -12.13
N VAL A 60 12.36 1.42 -11.85
CA VAL A 60 13.27 2.48 -12.28
C VAL A 60 14.55 2.45 -11.42
N PRO A 61 15.66 3.06 -11.87
CA PRO A 61 16.88 3.13 -11.05
C PRO A 61 16.61 3.65 -9.64
N ILE A 62 17.32 3.10 -8.64
CA ILE A 62 17.06 3.39 -7.21
C ILE A 62 17.26 4.86 -6.84
N ASP A 63 18.10 5.57 -7.60
CA ASP A 63 18.40 6.99 -7.42
C ASP A 63 17.27 7.94 -7.84
N ARG A 64 16.18 7.40 -8.40
CA ARG A 64 15.05 8.20 -8.92
C ARG A 64 13.70 7.50 -8.81
N GLY A 65 12.66 8.27 -9.12
CA GLY A 65 11.29 7.78 -9.27
C GLY A 65 10.25 8.83 -8.93
N VAL A 66 9.02 8.39 -8.80
CA VAL A 66 7.86 9.19 -8.35
C VAL A 66 7.24 8.60 -7.09
N CYS A 67 6.21 9.25 -6.57
CA CYS A 67 5.51 8.84 -5.35
C CYS A 67 5.06 7.38 -5.33
N THR A 68 4.58 6.82 -6.45
CA THR A 68 4.18 5.41 -6.53
C THR A 68 5.35 4.45 -6.44
N ASP A 69 6.55 4.84 -6.90
CA ASP A 69 7.72 3.96 -6.89
C ASP A 69 8.16 3.65 -5.44
N VAL A 70 7.94 4.61 -4.52
CA VAL A 70 8.09 4.40 -3.08
C VAL A 70 7.20 3.26 -2.58
N ILE A 71 5.93 3.29 -2.97
CA ILE A 71 4.94 2.27 -2.59
C ILE A 71 5.28 0.92 -3.23
N VAL A 72 5.65 0.90 -4.51
CA VAL A 72 6.00 -0.32 -5.24
C VAL A 72 7.18 -1.05 -4.58
N ARG A 73 8.26 -0.33 -4.25
CA ARG A 73 9.44 -0.89 -3.58
C ARG A 73 9.11 -1.36 -2.16
N ALA A 74 8.34 -0.57 -1.41
CA ALA A 74 7.93 -0.92 -0.06
C ALA A 74 7.07 -2.19 -0.03
N PHE A 75 6.10 -2.32 -0.94
CA PHE A 75 5.30 -3.54 -1.07
C PHE A 75 6.14 -4.74 -1.50
N ARG A 76 7.12 -4.54 -2.39
CA ARG A 76 8.02 -5.61 -2.83
C ARG A 76 8.88 -6.14 -1.68
N ALA A 77 9.34 -5.28 -0.78
CA ALA A 77 10.03 -5.70 0.44
C ALA A 77 9.14 -6.53 1.38
N ALA A 78 7.82 -6.31 1.34
CA ALA A 78 6.81 -7.13 2.01
C ALA A 78 6.32 -8.32 1.15
N GLY A 79 7.04 -8.68 0.09
CA GLY A 79 6.74 -9.85 -0.74
C GLY A 79 5.63 -9.68 -1.77
N ILE A 80 5.17 -8.44 -2.03
CA ILE A 80 4.12 -8.15 -3.01
C ILE A 80 4.69 -7.32 -4.15
N ASP A 81 4.75 -7.91 -5.36
CA ASP A 81 5.10 -7.15 -6.56
C ASP A 81 3.87 -6.48 -7.15
N LEU A 82 3.67 -5.19 -6.85
CA LEU A 82 2.55 -4.41 -7.38
C LEU A 82 2.54 -4.35 -8.92
N GLN A 83 3.70 -4.46 -9.59
CA GLN A 83 3.75 -4.54 -11.04
C GLN A 83 2.95 -5.75 -11.56
N VAL A 84 3.12 -6.92 -10.91
CA VAL A 84 2.44 -8.17 -11.25
C VAL A 84 0.99 -8.15 -10.81
N GLU A 85 0.72 -7.77 -9.55
CA GLU A 85 -0.62 -7.86 -8.99
C GLU A 85 -1.61 -6.90 -9.65
N VAL A 86 -1.18 -5.66 -9.93
CA VAL A 86 -1.99 -4.69 -10.68
C VAL A 86 -2.23 -5.18 -12.09
N ASN A 87 -1.19 -5.65 -12.80
CA ASN A 87 -1.35 -6.15 -14.17
C ASN A 87 -2.32 -7.36 -14.23
N ARG A 88 -2.20 -8.29 -13.28
CA ARG A 88 -3.06 -9.47 -13.20
C ARG A 88 -4.52 -9.09 -12.95
N ASP A 89 -4.79 -8.14 -12.07
CA ASP A 89 -6.16 -7.69 -11.81
C ASP A 89 -6.74 -6.91 -13.01
N MET A 90 -5.95 -6.00 -13.58
CA MET A 90 -6.35 -5.21 -14.75
C MET A 90 -6.63 -6.09 -15.98
N LYS A 91 -5.88 -7.16 -16.22
CA LYS A 91 -6.16 -8.12 -17.32
C LYS A 91 -7.57 -8.71 -17.25
N LYS A 92 -8.11 -8.88 -16.05
CA LYS A 92 -9.46 -9.43 -15.84
C LYS A 92 -10.53 -8.35 -15.73
N ASN A 93 -10.16 -7.13 -15.33
CA ASN A 93 -11.10 -6.11 -14.88
C ASN A 93 -10.81 -4.71 -15.45
N PHE A 94 -10.17 -4.61 -16.61
CA PHE A 94 -9.67 -3.33 -17.15
C PHE A 94 -10.74 -2.23 -17.22
N ALA A 95 -11.99 -2.57 -17.54
CA ALA A 95 -13.10 -1.63 -17.61
C ALA A 95 -13.43 -0.94 -16.27
N ALA A 96 -13.02 -1.52 -15.14
CA ALA A 96 -13.20 -0.93 -13.81
C ALA A 96 -12.11 0.09 -13.45
N TYR A 97 -11.02 0.17 -14.21
CA TYR A 97 -9.91 1.08 -13.96
C TYR A 97 -10.12 2.45 -14.63
N PRO A 98 -9.48 3.53 -14.13
CA PRO A 98 -9.60 4.86 -14.70
C PRO A 98 -9.25 4.90 -16.20
N LYS A 99 -10.10 5.51 -17.01
CA LYS A 99 -9.93 5.63 -18.47
C LYS A 99 -9.14 6.87 -18.90
N ILE A 100 -8.50 7.58 -17.96
CA ILE A 100 -7.89 8.90 -18.17
C ILE A 100 -6.70 8.89 -19.15
N TRP A 101 -6.14 7.72 -19.49
CA TRP A 101 -5.05 7.59 -20.47
C TRP A 101 -5.49 7.09 -21.86
N GLY A 102 -6.79 6.87 -22.07
CA GLY A 102 -7.31 6.44 -23.39
C GLY A 102 -6.80 5.09 -23.89
N LEU A 103 -6.26 4.24 -23.02
CA LEU A 103 -5.74 2.93 -23.39
C LEU A 103 -6.87 1.91 -23.59
N ALA A 104 -6.70 1.03 -24.58
CA ALA A 104 -7.64 -0.05 -24.86
C ALA A 104 -7.37 -1.33 -24.05
N ARG A 105 -6.19 -1.46 -23.45
CA ARG A 105 -5.75 -2.62 -22.67
C ARG A 105 -4.75 -2.20 -21.58
N PRO A 106 -4.51 -3.06 -20.56
CA PRO A 106 -3.48 -2.81 -19.56
C PRO A 106 -2.08 -2.66 -20.19
N ASP A 107 -1.27 -1.80 -19.58
CA ASP A 107 0.16 -1.63 -19.85
C ASP A 107 0.98 -2.02 -18.60
N ALA A 108 1.53 -3.24 -18.65
CA ALA A 108 2.38 -3.79 -17.58
C ALA A 108 3.61 -2.92 -17.28
N ASN A 109 4.03 -2.08 -18.21
CA ASN A 109 5.20 -1.22 -18.06
C ASN A 109 4.95 -0.06 -17.08
N ILE A 110 3.72 0.42 -16.95
CA ILE A 110 3.42 1.69 -16.25
C ILE A 110 2.22 1.64 -15.31
N ASP A 111 1.34 0.65 -15.41
CA ASP A 111 0.05 0.70 -14.70
C ASP A 111 0.18 0.79 -13.17
N HIS A 112 1.16 0.11 -12.59
CA HIS A 112 1.47 0.16 -11.16
C HIS A 112 2.13 1.49 -10.71
N ARG A 113 2.62 2.29 -11.66
CA ARG A 113 3.23 3.61 -11.42
C ARG A 113 2.23 4.76 -11.55
N ARG A 114 0.93 4.46 -11.57
CA ARG A 114 -0.15 5.45 -11.71
C ARG A 114 -0.98 5.47 -10.43
N VAL A 115 -0.98 6.61 -9.72
CA VAL A 115 -1.73 6.75 -8.45
C VAL A 115 -3.19 6.33 -8.58
N PRO A 116 -3.97 6.77 -9.60
CA PRO A 116 -5.36 6.34 -9.72
C PRO A 116 -5.54 4.83 -9.94
N ASN A 117 -4.57 4.16 -10.58
CA ASN A 117 -4.61 2.71 -10.74
C ASN A 117 -4.34 1.99 -9.42
N LEU A 118 -3.38 2.47 -8.61
CA LEU A 118 -3.13 1.90 -7.28
C LEU A 118 -4.33 2.10 -6.35
N MET A 119 -4.94 3.29 -6.35
CA MET A 119 -6.18 3.56 -5.62
C MET A 119 -7.26 2.54 -5.98
N LYS A 120 -7.51 2.33 -7.28
CA LYS A 120 -8.51 1.37 -7.74
C LYS A 120 -8.15 -0.07 -7.43
N PHE A 121 -6.88 -0.43 -7.53
CA PHE A 121 -6.39 -1.76 -7.16
C PHE A 121 -6.65 -2.05 -5.68
N PHE A 122 -6.28 -1.14 -4.77
CA PHE A 122 -6.50 -1.34 -3.33
C PHE A 122 -7.98 -1.39 -2.96
N GLU A 123 -8.81 -0.55 -3.58
CA GLU A 123 -10.27 -0.61 -3.45
C GLU A 123 -10.80 -2.00 -3.85
N ARG A 124 -10.39 -2.50 -5.02
CA ARG A 124 -10.81 -3.82 -5.55
C ARG A 124 -10.30 -5.00 -4.73
N LYS A 125 -9.22 -4.82 -3.97
CA LYS A 125 -8.73 -5.79 -2.98
C LYS A 125 -9.44 -5.70 -1.63
N GLY A 126 -10.42 -4.81 -1.48
CA GLY A 126 -11.15 -4.60 -0.22
C GLY A 126 -10.28 -4.00 0.88
N LYS A 127 -9.26 -3.21 0.50
CA LYS A 127 -8.27 -2.65 1.44
C LYS A 127 -8.54 -1.19 1.82
N SER A 128 -9.66 -0.63 1.38
CA SER A 128 -10.08 0.72 1.74
C SER A 128 -10.44 0.81 3.22
N LEU A 129 -9.97 1.87 3.87
CA LEU A 129 -10.41 2.28 5.20
C LEU A 129 -11.32 3.51 5.10
N PRO A 130 -12.18 3.76 6.11
CA PRO A 130 -12.97 4.99 6.17
C PRO A 130 -12.07 6.23 6.16
N SER A 131 -12.58 7.35 5.64
CA SER A 131 -11.92 8.65 5.80
C SER A 131 -11.91 9.07 7.28
N SER A 132 -10.87 9.77 7.70
CA SER A 132 -10.77 10.34 9.05
C SER A 132 -10.00 11.66 9.01
N ASP A 133 -10.31 12.56 9.93
CA ASP A 133 -9.54 13.77 10.23
C ASP A 133 -8.72 13.63 11.52
N LYS A 134 -8.76 12.46 12.16
CA LYS A 134 -8.07 12.18 13.42
C LYS A 134 -6.72 11.54 13.17
N PRO A 135 -5.60 12.13 13.65
CA PRO A 135 -4.26 11.57 13.48
C PRO A 135 -4.12 10.12 13.96
N GLU A 136 -4.78 9.76 15.07
CA GLU A 136 -4.73 8.45 15.70
C GLU A 136 -5.32 7.31 14.85
N ASP A 137 -6.16 7.62 13.86
CA ASP A 137 -6.71 6.61 12.96
C ASP A 137 -5.72 6.20 11.86
N TYR A 138 -4.59 6.91 11.72
CA TYR A 138 -3.56 6.66 10.73
C TYR A 138 -2.39 5.93 11.36
N LEU A 139 -2.32 4.63 11.08
CA LEU A 139 -1.34 3.75 11.68
C LEU A 139 -0.17 3.49 10.72
N PRO A 140 1.04 3.23 11.23
CA PRO A 140 2.19 2.89 10.40
C PRO A 140 1.87 1.77 9.41
N GLY A 141 2.23 2.00 8.15
CA GLY A 141 1.94 1.11 7.02
C GLY A 141 0.63 1.41 6.28
N ASP A 142 -0.15 2.40 6.72
CA ASP A 142 -1.26 2.91 5.91
C ASP A 142 -0.74 3.57 4.64
N VAL A 143 -1.41 3.30 3.52
CA VAL A 143 -1.18 4.00 2.25
C VAL A 143 -2.26 5.07 2.12
N VAL A 144 -1.85 6.31 1.88
CA VAL A 144 -2.76 7.45 1.74
C VAL A 144 -2.56 8.08 0.37
N ALA A 145 -3.66 8.44 -0.29
CA ALA A 145 -3.66 9.13 -1.56
C ALA A 145 -4.29 10.52 -1.42
N TRP A 146 -3.72 11.51 -2.10
CA TRP A 146 -4.14 12.90 -2.04
C TRP A 146 -4.42 13.50 -3.41
N ARG A 147 -5.17 14.59 -3.40
CA ARG A 147 -5.20 15.60 -4.47
C ARG A 147 -4.30 16.77 -4.04
N LEU A 148 -3.28 17.06 -4.84
CA LEU A 148 -2.41 18.23 -4.63
C LEU A 148 -3.10 19.52 -5.10
N PRO A 149 -2.66 20.71 -4.64
CA PRO A 149 -3.26 21.99 -5.03
C PRO A 149 -3.25 22.26 -6.55
N ASN A 150 -2.31 21.68 -7.29
CA ASN A 150 -2.24 21.78 -8.75
C ASN A 150 -3.12 20.74 -9.49
N GLY A 151 -3.96 20.00 -8.76
CA GLY A 151 -4.86 18.99 -9.31
C GLY A 151 -4.25 17.60 -9.52
N LEU A 152 -2.93 17.44 -9.35
CA LEU A 152 -2.27 16.15 -9.53
C LEU A 152 -2.58 15.18 -8.38
N TYR A 153 -2.60 13.88 -8.70
CA TYR A 153 -2.70 12.82 -7.71
C TYR A 153 -1.35 12.58 -7.04
N HIS A 154 -1.37 12.29 -5.74
CA HIS A 154 -0.19 11.92 -4.95
C HIS A 154 -0.47 10.74 -4.04
N ILE A 155 0.57 10.03 -3.62
CA ILE A 155 0.45 8.86 -2.73
C ILE A 155 1.67 8.74 -1.81
N GLY A 156 1.49 8.12 -0.66
CA GLY A 156 2.54 8.01 0.35
C GLY A 156 2.20 6.95 1.40
N LEU A 157 3.20 6.61 2.20
CA LEU A 157 3.13 5.60 3.25
C LEU A 157 3.27 6.25 4.62
N VAL A 158 2.29 6.04 5.50
CA VAL A 158 2.37 6.48 6.90
C VAL A 158 3.52 5.73 7.58
N SER A 159 4.50 6.48 8.09
CA SER A 159 5.69 5.91 8.74
C SER A 159 5.43 5.57 10.21
N SER A 160 6.47 5.07 10.89
CA SER A 160 6.49 4.93 12.36
C SER A 160 7.28 6.06 13.04
N ILE A 161 7.57 7.16 12.33
CA ILE A 161 8.33 8.30 12.85
C ILE A 161 7.33 9.39 13.25
N PRO A 162 7.28 9.84 14.51
CA PRO A 162 6.39 10.92 14.90
C PRO A 162 6.81 12.24 14.24
N SER A 163 5.83 13.07 13.92
CA SER A 163 6.04 14.46 13.54
C SER A 163 6.36 15.32 14.78
N SER A 164 6.51 16.64 14.60
CA SER A 164 6.57 17.57 15.74
C SER A 164 5.30 17.56 16.58
N ASP A 165 4.16 17.20 15.99
CA ASP A 165 2.95 16.82 16.72
C ASP A 165 3.02 15.30 17.01
N PRO A 166 3.19 14.89 18.28
CA PRO A 166 3.40 13.49 18.63
C PRO A 166 2.20 12.59 18.35
N LYS A 167 1.02 13.15 18.05
CA LYS A 167 -0.17 12.37 17.66
C LYS A 167 -0.14 11.92 16.21
N ARG A 168 0.74 12.51 15.39
CA ARG A 168 0.79 12.31 13.95
C ARG A 168 2.13 11.72 13.53
N MET A 169 2.09 10.74 12.64
CA MET A 169 3.29 10.18 12.02
C MET A 169 3.66 10.94 10.75
N LEU A 170 4.95 11.05 10.46
CA LEU A 170 5.44 11.50 9.16
C LEU A 170 4.99 10.53 8.07
N VAL A 171 4.87 11.03 6.85
CA VAL A 171 4.57 10.26 5.66
C VAL A 171 5.84 10.14 4.82
N ILE A 172 6.14 8.94 4.33
CA ILE A 172 7.20 8.71 3.35
C ILE A 172 6.59 8.78 1.95
N HIS A 173 7.09 9.68 1.12
CA HIS A 173 6.64 9.90 -0.26
C HIS A 173 7.78 10.48 -1.11
N ASN A 174 7.57 10.60 -2.41
CA ASN A 174 8.52 11.25 -3.31
C ASN A 174 7.82 12.30 -4.18
N ILE A 175 8.29 13.55 -4.09
CA ILE A 175 7.88 14.65 -4.96
C ILE A 175 8.98 15.71 -4.99
N GLY A 176 9.35 16.22 -6.16
CA GLY A 176 10.34 17.29 -6.32
C GLY A 176 11.76 16.92 -5.84
N ARG A 177 12.01 17.00 -4.54
CA ARG A 177 13.33 16.77 -3.90
C ARG A 177 13.61 15.28 -3.58
N GLY A 178 13.07 14.36 -4.37
CA GLY A 178 13.21 12.92 -4.15
C GLY A 178 12.36 12.39 -3.00
N THR A 179 12.70 11.21 -2.52
CA THR A 179 11.98 10.53 -1.44
C THR A 179 12.31 11.18 -0.09
N GLN A 180 11.28 11.59 0.65
CA GLN A 180 11.40 12.26 1.94
C GLN A 180 10.43 11.65 2.95
N ALA A 181 10.69 11.85 4.25
CA ALA A 181 9.74 11.64 5.32
C ALA A 181 9.30 13.01 5.85
N GLU A 182 8.06 13.42 5.54
CA GLU A 182 7.58 14.78 5.80
C GLU A 182 6.22 14.77 6.49
N ASP A 183 5.92 15.86 7.18
CA ASP A 183 4.66 16.06 7.88
C ASP A 183 3.57 16.58 6.92
N ILE A 184 3.11 15.69 6.03
CA ILE A 184 2.17 16.05 4.96
C ILE A 184 0.80 15.36 5.06
N LEU A 185 0.56 14.57 6.12
CA LEU A 185 -0.62 13.69 6.20
C LEU A 185 -1.94 14.43 5.94
N PHE A 186 -2.09 15.62 6.55
CA PHE A 186 -3.25 16.50 6.41
C PHE A 186 -2.93 17.80 5.66
N ALA A 187 -1.80 17.87 4.96
CA ALA A 187 -1.40 19.08 4.23
C ALA A 187 -2.19 19.26 2.91
N PHE A 188 -2.81 18.19 2.41
CA PHE A 188 -3.54 18.16 1.15
C PHE A 188 -4.88 17.42 1.30
N GLU A 189 -5.77 17.57 0.32
CA GLU A 189 -7.05 16.84 0.30
C GLU A 189 -6.79 15.33 0.24
N ILE A 190 -7.23 14.60 1.27
CA ILE A 190 -7.16 13.14 1.32
C ILE A 190 -8.28 12.57 0.44
N LEU A 191 -7.89 11.81 -0.57
CA LEU A 191 -8.83 11.12 -1.47
C LEU A 191 -9.18 9.72 -0.95
N ALA A 192 -8.21 9.02 -0.37
CA ALA A 192 -8.40 7.66 0.13
C ALA A 192 -7.30 7.22 1.10
N ARG A 193 -7.64 6.25 1.95
CA ARG A 193 -6.73 5.55 2.86
C ARG A 193 -6.90 4.04 2.70
N TYR A 194 -5.79 3.31 2.77
CA TYR A 194 -5.77 1.86 2.61
C TYR A 194 -4.85 1.19 3.64
N ARG A 195 -5.25 0.01 4.13
CA ARG A 195 -4.38 -0.91 4.86
C ARG A 195 -4.39 -2.26 4.16
N TYR A 196 -3.23 -2.71 3.71
CA TYR A 196 -3.13 -3.95 2.92
C TYR A 196 -2.93 -5.21 3.77
N PHE A 197 -2.10 -5.10 4.82
CA PHE A 197 -1.84 -6.18 5.77
C PHE A 197 -2.73 -6.00 6.99
#